data_AF-A0A061P7M6-F1
#
_entry.id   AF-A0A061P7M6-F1
#
_cell.length_a   1.000
_cell.length_b   1.000
_cell.length_c   1.000
_cell.angle_alpha   90.00
_cell.angle_beta   90.00
_cell.angle_gamma   90.00
#
_symmetry.space_group_name_H-M   'P 1'
#
loop_
_entity.id
_entity.type
_entity.pdbx_description
1 polymer ?
#
loop_
_entity_poly.entity_id
_entity_poly.type
_entity_poly.pdbx_seq_one_letter_code
_entity_poly.pdbx_strand_id
1 'polypeptide(L)' 'MLVEVTSRFNKDLAIMELLYATCIRASELIGLQVKHIDNRADLILVLGKG' A
#
# COMPACT_ATOMS: atom_id res chain seq x y z
N MET A 1 0.04 20.23 -14.60
CA MET A 1 1.36 19.67 -14.25
C MET A 1 1.60 19.60 -12.74
N LEU A 2 1.41 20.66 -11.94
CA LEU A 2 1.63 20.60 -10.48
C LEU A 2 0.72 19.60 -9.73
N VAL A 3 -0.54 19.42 -10.16
CA VAL A 3 -1.50 18.52 -9.50
C VAL A 3 -1.12 17.03 -9.63
N GLU A 4 -0.53 16.62 -10.77
CA GLU A 4 -0.13 15.22 -10.96
C GLU A 4 1.10 14.82 -10.15
N VAL A 5 2.02 15.76 -9.92
CA VAL A 5 3.24 15.52 -9.12
C VAL A 5 2.86 15.22 -7.67
N THR A 6 1.93 15.99 -7.09
CA THR A 6 1.47 15.80 -5.71
C THR A 6 0.79 14.45 -5.51
N SER A 7 -0.05 14.03 -6.46
CA SER A 7 -0.74 12.73 -6.41
C SER A 7 0.26 11.55 -6.44
N ARG A 8 1.28 11.66 -7.30
CA ARG A 8 2.34 10.64 -7.40
C ARG A 8 3.18 10.56 -6.13
N PHE A 9 3.54 11.70 -5.57
CA PHE A 9 4.30 11.78 -4.32
C PHE A 9 3.53 11.15 -3.14
N ASN A 10 2.24 11.46 -3.00
CA ASN A 10 1.41 10.91 -1.93
C ASN A 10 1.28 9.39 -2.04
N LYS A 11 1.17 8.86 -3.26
CA LYS A 11 1.14 7.42 -3.50
C LYS A 11 2.47 6.77 -3.11
N ASP A 12 3.59 7.35 -3.53
CA ASP A 12 4.91 6.80 -3.26
C ASP A 12 5.24 6.85 -1.75
N LEU A 13 4.80 7.89 -1.04
CA LEU A 13 4.90 7.97 0.42
C LEU A 13 4.05 6.89 1.10
N ALA A 14 2.79 6.72 0.70
CA ALA A 14 1.92 5.68 1.26
C ALA A 14 2.48 4.27 1.02
N ILE A 15 3.10 4.03 -0.14
CA ILE A 15 3.82 2.79 -0.45
C ILE A 15 4.97 2.56 0.54
N MET A 16 5.77 3.60 0.80
CA MET A 16 6.90 3.52 1.73
C MET A 16 6.45 3.28 3.17
N GLU A 17 5.43 3.99 3.64
CA GLU A 17 4.86 3.81 4.98
C GLU A 17 4.31 2.40 5.16
N LEU A 18 3.61 1.88 4.15
CA LEU A 18 3.02 0.55 4.22
C LEU A 18 4.08 -0.55 4.23
N LEU A 19 5.11 -0.45 3.38
CA LEU A 19 6.24 -1.38 3.38
C LEU A 19 7.00 -1.35 4.72
N TYR A 20 7.22 -0.15 5.27
CA TYR A 20 7.90 0.02 6.55
C TYR A 20 7.11 -0.58 7.71
N ALA A 21 5.80 -0.32 7.77
CA ALA A 21 4.95 -0.75 8.88
C ALA A 21 4.69 -2.27 8.87
N THR A 22 4.53 -2.87 7.68
CA THR A 22 4.01 -4.25 7.55
C THR A 22 5.05 -5.27 7.11
N CYS A 23 6.21 -4.83 6.62
CA CYS A 23 7.29 -5.67 6.11
C CYS A 23 6.86 -6.69 5.04
N ILE A 24 5.77 -6.42 4.32
CA ILE A 24 5.32 -7.26 3.19
C ILE A 24 6.26 -7.13 1.99
N ARG A 25 6.25 -8.12 1.10
CA ARG A 25 7.09 -8.09 -0.10
C ARG A 25 6.54 -7.08 -1.10
N ALA A 26 7.43 -6.47 -1.89
CA ALA A 26 7.02 -5.59 -2.99
C ALA A 26 6.05 -6.30 -3.97
N SER A 27 6.24 -7.59 -4.22
CA SER A 27 5.35 -8.40 -5.07
C SER A 27 3.92 -8.53 -4.52
N GLU A 28 3.77 -8.51 -3.20
CA GLU A 28 2.48 -8.61 -2.52
C GLU A 28 1.77 -7.25 -2.51
N LEU A 29 2.54 -6.18 -2.30
CA LEU A 29 2.04 -4.80 -2.37
C LEU A 29 1.50 -4.43 -3.76
N ILE A 30 2.19 -4.84 -4.84
CA ILE A 30 1.77 -4.56 -6.21
C ILE A 30 0.40 -5.19 -6.53
N GLY A 31 0.04 -6.28 -5.86
CA GLY A 31 -1.26 -6.94 -5.99
C GLY A 31 -2.35 -6.43 -5.04
N LEU A 32 -2.03 -5.47 -4.16
CA LEU A 32 -2.96 -4.96 -3.16
C LEU A 32 -4.07 -4.12 -3.81
N GLN A 33 -5.31 -4.36 -3.40
CA GLN A 33 -6.48 -3.63 -3.88
C GLN A 33 -7.18 -2.97 -2.69
N VAL A 34 -7.91 -1.87 -2.93
CA VAL A 34 -8.62 -1.13 -1.88
C VAL A 34 -9.55 -2.04 -1.06
N LYS A 35 -10.15 -3.06 -1.70
CA LYS A 35 -11.02 -4.05 -1.04
C LYS A 35 -10.30 -4.95 -0.02
N HIS A 36 -8.96 -4.97 -0.03
CA HIS A 36 -8.15 -5.75 0.91
C HIS A 36 -7.77 -4.94 2.17
N ILE A 37 -8.15 -3.66 2.23
CA ILE A 37 -7.80 -2.76 3.33
C ILE A 37 -8.99 -2.67 4.28
N ASP A 38 -8.78 -3.01 5.55
CA ASP A 38 -9.73 -2.77 6.62
C ASP A 38 -9.22 -1.65 7.53
N ASN A 39 -9.70 -0.42 7.27
CA ASN A 39 -9.35 0.77 8.04
C ASN A 39 -9.96 0.79 9.45
N ARG A 40 -10.89 -0.11 9.78
CA ARG A 40 -11.45 -0.21 11.15
C ARG A 40 -10.61 -1.11 12.03
N ALA A 41 -10.04 -2.15 11.43
CA ALA A 41 -9.18 -3.11 12.11
C ALA A 41 -7.69 -2.75 12.01
N ASP A 42 -7.32 -1.73 11.23
CA ASP A 42 -5.94 -1.40 10.86
C ASP A 42 -5.19 -2.60 10.25
N LEU A 43 -5.90 -3.35 9.38
CA LEU A 43 -5.41 -4.57 8.74
C LEU A 43 -5.36 -4.45 7.22
N ILE A 44 -4.37 -5.10 6.64
CA ILE A 44 -4.30 -5.36 5.20
C ILE A 44 -4.31 -6.87 4.95
N LEU A 45 -5.19 -7.31 4.06
CA LEU A 45 -5.24 -8.71 3.63
C LEU A 45 -4.28 -8.91 2.45
N VAL A 46 -3.29 -9.76 2.65
CA VAL A 46 -2.28 -10.08 1.64
C VAL A 46 -2.36 -11.56 1.28
N LEU A 47 -2.46 -11.85 -0.02
CA LEU A 47 -2.39 -13.21 -0.54
C LEU A 47 -0.92 -13.66 -0.61
N GLY A 48 -0.45 -14.28 0.46
CA GLY A 48 0.85 -14.95 0.50
C GLY A 48 0.78 -16.37 -0.08
N LYS A 49 1.93 -16.91 -0.48
CA LYS A 49 2.10 -18.34 -0.83
C LYS A 49 2.35 -19.23 0.41
N GLY A 50 2.01 -18.75 1.61
CA GLY A 50 2.27 -19.43 2.88
C GLY A 50 1.94 -20.91 2.82
#